data_AF-A0A6H1UMC3-F1
#
_entry.id   AF-A0A6H1UMC3-F1
#
_cell.length_a   1.000
_cell.length_b   1.000
_cell.length_c   1.000
_cell.angle_alpha   90.00
_cell.angle_beta   90.00
_cell.angle_gamma   90.00
#
_symmetry.space_group_name_H-M   'P 1'
#
loop_
_entity.id
_entity.type
_entity.pdbx_description
1 polymer ?
#
loop_
_entity_poly.entity_id
_entity_poly.type
_entity_poly.pdbx_seq_one_letter_code
_entity_poly.pdbx_strand_id
1 'polypeptide(L)'
;MPNKPKQVQLSGINGSVWQGRIAHARIAGRDIEQLQWQLHPSALLSGHLAASFSMDGGLVQGKGDISYGLAGLKAEGLRLSAPLPWMVGKQRLPLRTRLDGHATLNVRTLEQGQPWCEQLQGRLLVERLDVNNQFGAYPLGNIAGSLACQQGQVQLKIDESENVIGLNGELLLKANNQVEVNAKIRQTEQQPQSLVQALQFIGKPDSTGAYPVNYSGPIPGL
;
A
#
# COMPACT_ATOMS: atom_id res chain seq x y z
N MET A 1 7.33 -11.14 -31.01
CA MET A 1 7.44 -9.76 -30.49
C MET A 1 7.04 -9.80 -29.02
N PRO A 2 7.94 -9.50 -28.06
CA PRO A 2 7.60 -9.56 -26.64
C PRO A 2 6.52 -8.52 -26.32
N ASN A 3 5.50 -8.97 -25.60
CA ASN A 3 4.29 -8.25 -25.22
C ASN A 3 4.68 -6.93 -24.51
N LYS A 4 4.49 -5.77 -25.14
CA LYS A 4 4.54 -4.49 -24.40
C LYS A 4 3.49 -4.59 -23.28
N PRO A 5 3.82 -4.37 -22.00
CA PRO A 5 2.80 -4.28 -20.97
C PRO A 5 1.82 -3.20 -21.42
N LYS A 6 0.56 -3.60 -21.66
CA LYS A 6 -0.49 -2.72 -22.16
C LYS A 6 -0.59 -1.55 -21.18
N GLN A 7 -0.39 -0.31 -21.68
CA GLN A 7 -0.47 0.97 -20.96
C GLN A 7 0.79 1.50 -20.25
N VAL A 8 1.91 1.63 -20.98
CA VAL A 8 3.01 2.54 -20.58
C VAL A 8 3.10 3.68 -21.59
N GLN A 9 2.92 4.92 -21.15
CA GLN A 9 3.14 6.13 -21.94
C GLN A 9 4.19 6.99 -21.24
N LEU A 10 5.26 7.37 -21.94
CA LEU A 10 6.37 8.14 -21.38
C LEU A 10 6.56 9.40 -22.22
N SER A 11 6.80 10.54 -21.58
CA SER A 11 7.14 11.80 -22.23
C SER A 11 8.21 12.56 -21.46
N GLY A 12 8.99 13.39 -22.17
CA GLY A 12 10.10 14.15 -21.60
C GLY A 12 11.22 13.26 -21.04
N ILE A 13 11.56 12.19 -21.77
CA ILE A 13 12.70 11.31 -21.44
C ILE A 13 14.00 12.06 -21.72
N ASN A 14 14.90 12.10 -20.74
CA ASN A 14 16.23 12.69 -20.89
C ASN A 14 17.27 11.87 -20.10
N GLY A 15 18.51 11.83 -20.59
CA GLY A 15 19.62 11.08 -20.00
C GLY A 15 19.88 9.74 -20.69
N SER A 16 20.39 8.78 -19.94
CA SER A 16 20.81 7.46 -20.40
C SER A 16 20.09 6.35 -19.63
N VAL A 17 20.33 5.11 -20.01
CA VAL A 17 19.86 3.94 -19.25
C VAL A 17 20.47 3.92 -17.84
N TRP A 18 21.69 4.44 -17.66
CA TRP A 18 22.39 4.48 -16.37
C TRP A 18 21.91 5.57 -15.44
N GLN A 19 21.65 6.75 -15.99
CA GLN A 19 21.16 7.89 -15.23
C GLN A 19 20.23 8.67 -16.14
N GLY A 20 18.97 8.75 -15.77
CA GLY A 20 17.96 9.37 -16.60
C GLY A 20 16.81 9.93 -15.79
N ARG A 21 15.99 10.71 -16.48
CA ARG A 21 14.71 11.21 -15.99
C ARG A 21 13.62 11.00 -17.01
N ILE A 22 12.41 10.82 -16.50
CA ILE A 22 11.17 10.88 -17.26
C ILE A 22 10.33 11.99 -16.63
N ALA A 23 10.02 13.02 -17.41
CA ALA A 23 9.20 14.13 -16.92
C ALA A 23 7.79 13.65 -16.54
N HIS A 24 7.18 12.80 -17.37
CA HIS A 24 5.86 12.24 -17.12
C HIS A 24 5.76 10.79 -17.63
N ALA A 25 5.30 9.90 -16.76
CA ALA A 25 5.06 8.49 -17.04
C ALA A 25 3.62 8.14 -16.65
N ARG A 26 2.89 7.50 -17.56
CA ARG A 26 1.60 6.87 -17.27
C ARG A 26 1.76 5.36 -17.30
N ILE A 27 1.63 4.71 -16.14
CA ILE A 27 1.78 3.26 -15.98
C ILE A 27 0.48 2.72 -15.39
N ALA A 28 -0.16 1.76 -16.08
CA ALA A 28 -1.44 1.18 -15.64
C ALA A 28 -2.52 2.25 -15.32
N GLY A 29 -2.53 3.33 -16.11
CA GLY A 29 -3.45 4.47 -15.93
C GLY A 29 -3.14 5.36 -14.72
N ARG A 30 -1.93 5.29 -14.16
CA ARG A 30 -1.44 6.16 -13.09
C ARG A 30 -0.38 7.10 -13.61
N ASP A 31 -0.58 8.38 -13.36
CA ASP A 31 0.38 9.42 -13.72
C ASP A 31 1.43 9.56 -12.61
N ILE A 32 2.69 9.54 -13.04
CA ILE A 32 3.89 9.68 -12.23
C ILE A 32 4.71 10.78 -12.91
N GLU A 33 5.11 11.78 -12.15
CA GLU A 33 5.90 12.89 -12.66
C GLU A 33 7.28 12.93 -12.01
N GLN A 34 8.23 13.52 -12.73
CA GLN A 34 9.59 13.74 -12.25
C GLN A 34 10.28 12.47 -11.76
N LEU A 35 10.08 11.35 -12.47
CA LEU A 35 10.79 10.10 -12.18
C LEU A 35 12.26 10.26 -12.58
N GLN A 36 13.17 10.00 -11.65
CA GLN A 36 14.61 9.98 -11.86
C GLN A 36 15.16 8.63 -11.39
N TRP A 37 16.17 8.12 -12.07
CA TRP A 37 16.86 6.90 -11.66
C TRP A 37 18.37 7.01 -11.88
N GLN A 38 19.10 6.24 -11.08
CA GLN A 38 20.54 6.04 -11.21
C GLN A 38 20.85 4.57 -10.95
N LEU A 39 21.36 3.87 -11.96
CA LEU A 39 21.88 2.51 -11.84
C LEU A 39 23.24 2.52 -11.14
N HIS A 40 23.55 1.45 -10.42
CA HIS A 40 24.83 1.21 -9.75
C HIS A 40 25.58 0.08 -10.46
N PRO A 41 26.50 0.38 -11.41
CA PRO A 41 27.16 -0.64 -12.23
C PRO A 41 28.04 -1.60 -11.43
N SER A 42 28.57 -1.17 -10.29
CA SER A 42 29.37 -2.02 -9.40
C SER A 42 28.61 -3.25 -8.90
N ALA A 43 27.29 -3.16 -8.77
CA ALA A 43 26.42 -4.26 -8.37
C ALA A 43 26.47 -5.44 -9.36
N LEU A 44 26.75 -5.17 -10.64
CA LEU A 44 26.85 -6.20 -11.68
C LEU A 44 28.03 -7.15 -11.43
N LEU A 45 29.10 -6.68 -10.78
CA LEU A 45 30.25 -7.52 -10.40
C LEU A 45 29.85 -8.59 -9.37
N SER A 46 28.83 -8.30 -8.57
CA SER A 46 28.19 -9.19 -7.61
C SER A 46 26.92 -9.87 -8.16
N GLY A 47 26.73 -9.87 -9.49
CA GLY A 47 25.69 -10.64 -10.17
C GLY A 47 24.27 -10.10 -10.01
N HIS A 48 24.08 -8.83 -9.66
CA HIS A 48 22.76 -8.22 -9.52
C HIS A 48 22.70 -6.81 -10.12
N LEU A 49 21.51 -6.40 -10.55
CA LEU A 49 21.22 -5.04 -10.99
C LEU A 49 20.79 -4.22 -9.78
N ALA A 50 21.32 -3.02 -9.59
CA ALA A 50 20.86 -2.11 -8.53
C ALA A 50 20.62 -0.70 -9.08
N ALA A 51 19.61 -0.03 -8.55
CA ALA A 51 19.25 1.35 -8.87
C ALA A 51 18.73 2.09 -7.64
N SER A 52 19.07 3.37 -7.54
CA SER A 52 18.30 4.34 -6.76
C SER A 52 17.28 5.02 -7.66
N PHE A 53 16.09 5.30 -7.13
CA PHE A 53 15.09 6.10 -7.85
C PHE A 53 14.48 7.18 -6.96
N SER A 54 13.94 8.21 -7.59
CA SER A 54 13.10 9.21 -6.94
C SER A 54 11.97 9.68 -7.86
N MET A 55 10.86 10.09 -7.26
CA MET A 55 9.70 10.69 -7.91
C MET A 55 9.31 11.90 -7.06
N ASP A 56 9.25 13.08 -7.68
CA ASP A 56 8.97 14.35 -6.98
C ASP A 56 7.89 15.17 -7.72
N GLY A 57 6.84 14.47 -8.12
CA GLY A 57 5.79 14.97 -9.00
C GLY A 57 4.67 15.78 -8.33
N GLY A 58 4.84 16.18 -7.08
CA GLY A 58 3.80 16.83 -6.27
C GLY A 58 2.69 15.88 -5.80
N LEU A 59 1.93 15.27 -6.73
CA LEU A 59 0.83 14.36 -6.40
C LEU A 59 1.33 13.04 -5.80
N VAL A 60 2.41 12.51 -6.35
CA VAL A 60 3.04 11.26 -5.91
C VAL A 60 4.50 11.54 -5.67
N GLN A 61 4.98 11.12 -4.52
CA GLN A 61 6.37 11.21 -4.15
C GLN A 61 6.91 9.84 -3.81
N GLY A 62 8.17 9.60 -4.14
CA GLY A 62 8.81 8.37 -3.74
C GLY A 62 10.31 8.41 -3.88
N LYS A 63 10.97 7.55 -3.13
CA LYS A 63 12.39 7.28 -3.27
C LYS A 63 12.74 5.93 -2.69
N GLY A 64 13.84 5.35 -3.14
CA GLY A 64 14.38 4.14 -2.54
C GLY A 64 15.45 3.51 -3.41
N ASP A 65 16.07 2.49 -2.83
CA ASP A 65 17.04 1.66 -3.51
C ASP A 65 16.39 0.32 -3.83
N ILE A 66 16.54 -0.13 -5.07
CA ILE A 66 16.06 -1.42 -5.54
C ILE A 66 17.21 -2.21 -6.12
N SER A 67 17.19 -3.52 -5.93
CA SER A 67 18.08 -4.44 -6.61
C SER A 67 17.35 -5.69 -7.06
N TYR A 68 17.84 -6.31 -8.13
CA TYR A 68 17.27 -7.50 -8.71
C TYR A 68 18.38 -8.46 -9.09
N GLY A 69 18.31 -9.70 -8.59
CA GLY A 69 19.29 -10.75 -8.86
C GLY A 69 18.66 -12.13 -8.75
N LEU A 70 19.49 -13.16 -8.56
CA LEU A 70 19.06 -14.56 -8.49
C LEU A 70 18.08 -14.84 -7.33
N ALA A 71 18.20 -14.12 -6.22
CA ALA A 71 17.30 -14.21 -5.07
C ALA A 71 15.99 -13.43 -5.27
N GLY A 72 15.83 -12.72 -6.39
CA GLY A 72 14.65 -11.90 -6.68
C GLY A 72 14.87 -10.40 -6.42
N LEU A 73 13.76 -9.69 -6.24
CA LEU A 73 13.73 -8.26 -5.96
C LEU A 73 14.07 -7.99 -4.48
N LYS A 74 14.91 -6.99 -4.25
CA LYS A 74 15.15 -6.40 -2.94
C LYS A 74 14.93 -4.90 -3.00
N ALA A 75 14.35 -4.33 -1.95
CA ALA A 75 14.23 -2.90 -1.78
C ALA A 75 14.68 -2.46 -0.39
N GLU A 76 15.39 -1.35 -0.32
CA GLU A 76 15.89 -0.75 0.92
C GLU A 76 15.54 0.74 0.97
N GLY A 77 15.19 1.21 2.16
CA GLY A 77 14.91 2.65 2.38
C GLY A 77 13.78 3.21 1.51
N LEU A 78 12.85 2.36 1.07
CA LEU A 78 11.76 2.74 0.20
C LEU A 78 10.76 3.61 0.96
N ARG A 79 10.48 4.79 0.44
CA ARG A 79 9.39 5.66 0.88
C ARG A 79 8.51 5.99 -0.32
N LEU A 80 7.22 5.72 -0.22
CA LEU A 80 6.22 6.06 -1.23
C LEU A 80 5.10 6.85 -0.57
N SER A 81 4.61 7.88 -1.25
CA SER A 81 3.58 8.75 -0.75
C SER A 81 2.62 9.15 -1.86
N ALA A 82 1.33 8.93 -1.65
CA ALA A 82 0.30 9.27 -2.63
C ALA A 82 -1.09 9.41 -1.98
N PRO A 83 -1.99 10.19 -2.59
CA PRO A 83 -3.41 10.16 -2.25
C PRO A 83 -4.02 8.77 -2.48
N LEU A 84 -4.90 8.34 -1.58
CA LEU A 84 -5.64 7.08 -1.72
C LEU A 84 -6.44 7.00 -3.04
N PRO A 85 -7.10 8.07 -3.52
CA PRO A 85 -7.76 8.06 -4.83
C PRO A 85 -6.81 7.71 -5.98
N TRP A 86 -5.56 8.18 -5.93
CA TRP A 86 -4.55 7.83 -6.93
C TRP A 86 -4.16 6.35 -6.81
N MET A 87 -4.02 5.79 -5.60
CA MET A 87 -3.65 4.39 -5.41
C MET A 87 -4.71 3.44 -5.97
N VAL A 88 -5.97 3.59 -5.56
CA VAL A 88 -7.08 2.72 -6.02
C VAL A 88 -7.53 3.04 -7.46
N GLY A 89 -7.34 4.29 -7.90
CA GLY A 89 -7.72 4.78 -9.22
C GLY A 89 -9.15 4.42 -9.60
N LYS A 90 -9.31 3.68 -10.71
CA LYS A 90 -10.63 3.34 -11.28
C LYS A 90 -11.19 2.00 -10.81
N GLN A 91 -10.55 1.33 -9.84
CA GLN A 91 -11.04 0.04 -9.34
C GLN A 91 -12.40 0.22 -8.66
N ARG A 92 -13.32 -0.73 -8.90
CA ARG A 92 -14.60 -0.77 -8.21
C ARG A 92 -14.42 -1.50 -6.89
N LEU A 93 -14.34 -0.75 -5.81
CA LEU A 93 -14.27 -1.31 -4.47
C LEU A 93 -15.64 -1.87 -4.03
N PRO A 94 -15.67 -2.85 -3.10
CA PRO A 94 -16.90 -3.38 -2.54
C PRO A 94 -17.82 -2.29 -2.01
N LEU A 95 -19.14 -2.52 -2.05
CA LEU A 95 -20.15 -1.59 -1.53
C LEU A 95 -20.11 -0.19 -2.16
N ARG A 96 -19.53 -0.07 -3.36
CA ARG A 96 -19.27 1.22 -4.05
C ARG A 96 -18.43 2.17 -3.20
N THR A 97 -17.46 1.61 -2.47
CA THR A 97 -16.59 2.37 -1.58
C THR A 97 -15.70 3.34 -2.37
N ARG A 98 -15.58 4.56 -1.87
CA ARG A 98 -14.64 5.59 -2.28
C ARG A 98 -13.77 5.92 -1.07
N LEU A 99 -12.47 5.98 -1.29
CA LEU A 99 -11.48 6.31 -0.26
C LEU A 99 -10.90 7.69 -0.56
N ASP A 100 -10.86 8.55 0.45
CA ASP A 100 -10.08 9.78 0.46
C ASP A 100 -9.05 9.72 1.61
N GLY A 101 -8.03 10.56 1.53
CA GLY A 101 -6.90 10.59 2.43
C GLY A 101 -5.58 10.44 1.69
N HIS A 102 -4.50 10.41 2.46
CA HIS A 102 -3.14 10.36 1.95
C HIS A 102 -2.36 9.26 2.64
N ALA A 103 -1.72 8.39 1.87
CA ALA A 103 -0.97 7.26 2.39
C ALA A 103 0.54 7.48 2.20
N THR A 104 1.31 7.19 3.24
CA THR A 104 2.76 7.09 3.19
C THR A 104 3.19 5.68 3.62
N LEU A 105 3.85 4.99 2.71
CA LEU A 105 4.49 3.71 2.94
C LEU A 105 5.98 3.92 3.16
N ASN A 106 6.50 3.48 4.30
CA ASN A 106 7.94 3.43 4.59
C ASN A 106 8.36 1.98 4.76
N VAL A 107 9.20 1.47 3.88
CA VAL A 107 9.75 0.11 3.93
C VAL A 107 11.25 0.22 4.14
N ARG A 108 11.71 -0.23 5.31
CA ARG A 108 13.13 -0.27 5.62
C ARG A 108 13.84 -1.33 4.78
N THR A 109 13.25 -2.51 4.71
CA THR A 109 13.76 -3.65 3.96
C THR A 109 12.60 -4.47 3.42
N LEU A 110 12.71 -4.86 2.15
CA LEU A 110 11.88 -5.87 1.50
C LEU A 110 12.80 -6.79 0.73
N GLU A 111 12.69 -8.09 0.96
CA GLU A 111 13.30 -9.13 0.14
C GLU A 111 12.18 -10.02 -0.38
N GLN A 112 12.13 -10.17 -1.70
CA GLN A 112 11.13 -11.00 -2.36
C GLN A 112 11.33 -12.46 -1.95
N GLY A 113 10.22 -13.13 -1.67
CA GLY A 113 10.19 -14.55 -1.36
C GLY A 113 8.90 -15.17 -1.88
N GLN A 114 8.62 -16.39 -1.45
CA GLN A 114 7.39 -17.09 -1.81
C GLN A 114 6.42 -17.15 -0.62
N PRO A 115 5.12 -16.83 -0.79
CA PRO A 115 4.50 -16.32 -2.02
C PRO A 115 4.81 -14.84 -2.35
N TRP A 116 5.25 -14.04 -1.38
CA TRP A 116 5.42 -12.59 -1.60
C TRP A 116 6.75 -12.03 -1.10
N CYS A 117 7.15 -12.43 0.10
CA CYS A 117 8.32 -11.88 0.78
C CYS A 117 9.10 -12.99 1.49
N GLU A 118 10.39 -12.78 1.67
CA GLU A 118 11.21 -13.49 2.65
C GLU A 118 11.42 -12.60 3.87
N GLN A 119 11.68 -11.31 3.62
CA GLN A 119 11.78 -10.28 4.64
C GLN A 119 10.91 -9.08 4.25
N LEU A 120 10.22 -8.51 5.24
CA LEU A 120 9.55 -7.23 5.11
C LEU A 120 9.57 -6.55 6.47
N GLN A 121 10.04 -5.31 6.50
CA GLN A 121 9.94 -4.43 7.66
C GLN A 121 9.54 -3.04 7.18
N GLY A 122 8.35 -2.59 7.57
CA GLY A 122 7.87 -1.28 7.19
C GLY A 122 6.76 -0.73 8.09
N ARG A 123 6.29 0.47 7.75
CA ARG A 123 5.12 1.10 8.33
C ARG A 123 4.28 1.74 7.23
N LEU A 124 2.97 1.58 7.35
CA LEU A 124 1.98 2.29 6.56
C LEU A 124 1.35 3.36 7.45
N LEU A 125 1.28 4.58 6.96
CA LEU A 125 0.57 5.69 7.59
C LEU A 125 -0.49 6.17 6.62
N VAL A 126 -1.71 6.34 7.09
CA VAL A 126 -2.83 6.91 6.34
C VAL A 126 -3.36 8.10 7.12
N GLU A 127 -3.30 9.27 6.50
CA GLU A 127 -3.74 10.53 7.09
C GLU A 127 -5.10 10.92 6.51
N ARG A 128 -6.00 11.39 7.40
CA ARG A 128 -7.34 11.85 7.04
C ARG A 128 -8.11 10.82 6.19
N LEU A 129 -8.06 9.56 6.58
CA LEU A 129 -8.82 8.50 5.93
C LEU A 129 -10.32 8.83 6.02
N ASP A 130 -10.95 8.93 4.86
CA ASP A 130 -12.39 9.07 4.75
C ASP A 130 -12.93 7.95 3.85
N VAL A 131 -13.85 7.17 4.39
CA VAL A 131 -14.49 6.06 3.68
C VAL A 131 -15.94 6.45 3.38
N ASN A 132 -16.27 6.52 2.10
CA ASN A 132 -17.62 6.83 1.63
C ASN A 132 -18.17 5.65 0.86
N ASN A 133 -19.34 5.14 1.24
CA ASN A 133 -19.99 4.04 0.52
C ASN A 133 -21.51 4.23 0.46
N GLN A 134 -22.24 3.24 -0.02
CA GLN A 134 -23.71 3.31 -0.13
C GLN A 134 -24.46 3.41 1.22
N PHE A 135 -23.78 3.22 2.35
CA PHE A 135 -24.34 3.27 3.70
C PHE A 135 -24.00 4.56 4.46
N GLY A 136 -23.08 5.38 3.94
CA GLY A 136 -22.75 6.68 4.54
C GLY A 136 -21.32 7.13 4.31
N ALA A 137 -20.96 8.18 5.06
CA ALA A 137 -19.63 8.76 5.14
C ALA A 137 -19.01 8.46 6.51
N TYR A 138 -17.76 8.00 6.51
CA TYR A 138 -17.04 7.56 7.69
C TYR A 138 -15.65 8.21 7.71
N PRO A 139 -15.51 9.40 8.34
CA PRO A 139 -14.22 10.03 8.52
C PRO A 139 -13.44 9.29 9.62
N LEU A 140 -12.61 8.32 9.21
CA LEU A 140 -11.88 7.43 10.11
C LEU A 140 -10.60 8.07 10.69
N GLY A 141 -10.19 9.23 10.17
CA GLY A 141 -9.05 9.99 10.68
C GLY A 141 -7.72 9.35 10.32
N ASN A 142 -6.76 9.40 11.25
CA ASN A 142 -5.42 8.88 11.00
C ASN A 142 -5.32 7.42 11.45
N ILE A 143 -4.70 6.58 10.63
CA ILE A 143 -4.43 5.16 10.92
C ILE A 143 -2.99 4.86 10.58
N ALA A 144 -2.28 4.19 11.46
CA ALA A 144 -0.97 3.63 11.17
C ALA A 144 -0.89 2.14 11.48
N GLY A 145 0.00 1.45 10.79
CA GLY A 145 0.22 0.03 10.97
C GLY A 145 1.64 -0.39 10.59
N SER A 146 2.07 -1.52 11.14
CA SER A 146 3.36 -2.13 10.86
C SER A 146 3.24 -3.20 9.78
N LEU A 147 4.23 -3.26 8.91
CA LEU A 147 4.35 -4.26 7.86
C LEU A 147 5.45 -5.25 8.20
N ALA A 148 5.13 -6.53 8.09
CA ALA A 148 6.03 -7.63 8.38
C ALA A 148 5.87 -8.75 7.34
N CYS A 149 6.89 -9.60 7.21
CA CYS A 149 6.76 -10.86 6.48
C CYS A 149 6.48 -11.99 7.47
N GLN A 150 5.36 -12.69 7.32
CA GLN A 150 5.01 -13.83 8.14
C GLN A 150 4.82 -15.06 7.26
N GLN A 151 5.73 -16.03 7.37
CA GLN A 151 5.65 -17.30 6.62
C GLN A 151 5.43 -17.08 5.11
N GLY A 152 6.16 -16.12 4.53
CA GLY A 152 6.07 -15.77 3.12
C GLY A 152 4.95 -14.79 2.73
N GLN A 153 4.05 -14.48 3.67
CA GLN A 153 2.89 -13.59 3.48
C GLN A 153 3.23 -12.17 3.91
N VAL A 154 2.65 -11.18 3.24
CA VAL A 154 2.73 -9.78 3.69
C VAL A 154 1.68 -9.58 4.76
N GLN A 155 2.11 -9.22 5.97
CA GLN A 155 1.25 -8.88 7.10
C GLN A 155 1.24 -7.37 7.31
N LEU A 156 0.05 -6.80 7.49
CA LEU A 156 -0.18 -5.48 8.04
C LEU A 156 -0.86 -5.64 9.40
N LYS A 157 -0.24 -5.13 10.47
CA LYS A 157 -0.80 -5.09 11.83
C LYS A 157 -1.13 -3.66 12.21
N ILE A 158 -2.33 -3.45 12.74
CA ILE A 158 -2.81 -2.17 13.25
C ILE A 158 -3.17 -2.38 14.72
N ASP A 159 -2.51 -1.64 15.59
CA ASP A 159 -2.80 -1.62 17.02
C ASP A 159 -3.83 -0.52 17.33
N GLU A 160 -4.60 -0.74 18.40
CA GLU A 160 -5.62 0.23 18.82
C GLU A 160 -5.04 1.61 19.13
N SER A 161 -3.81 1.68 19.61
CA SER A 161 -3.11 2.94 19.91
C SER A 161 -2.72 3.75 18.66
N GLU A 162 -2.81 3.17 17.47
CA GLU A 162 -2.36 3.78 16.21
C GLU A 162 -3.53 4.41 15.42
N ASN A 163 -4.71 4.54 16.04
CA ASN A 163 -5.87 5.18 15.44
C ASN A 163 -6.90 5.62 16.50
N VAL A 164 -7.80 6.53 16.14
CA VAL A 164 -8.83 7.06 17.06
C VAL A 164 -10.12 6.25 17.05
N ILE A 165 -10.27 5.33 16.09
CA ILE A 165 -11.48 4.54 15.91
C ILE A 165 -11.45 3.20 16.64
N GLY A 166 -10.45 2.96 17.51
CA GLY A 166 -10.39 1.71 18.27
C GLY A 166 -10.20 0.46 17.41
N LEU A 167 -9.66 0.61 16.19
CA LEU A 167 -9.35 -0.48 15.27
C LEU A 167 -8.10 -1.22 15.76
N ASN A 168 -8.23 -2.53 15.92
CA ASN A 168 -7.11 -3.41 16.22
C ASN A 168 -7.23 -4.67 15.37
N GLY A 169 -6.18 -5.07 14.67
CA GLY A 169 -6.24 -6.28 13.86
C GLY A 169 -5.06 -6.49 12.94
N GLU A 170 -5.22 -7.50 12.11
CA GLU A 170 -4.24 -7.85 11.09
C GLU A 170 -4.90 -8.11 9.73
N LEU A 171 -4.13 -7.81 8.69
CA LEU A 171 -4.41 -8.19 7.32
C LEU A 171 -3.24 -9.02 6.80
N LEU A 172 -3.53 -10.18 6.23
CA LEU A 172 -2.58 -11.06 5.58
C LEU A 172 -2.86 -11.12 4.08
N LEU A 173 -1.86 -10.76 3.28
CA LEU A 173 -1.85 -11.04 1.84
C LEU A 173 -1.19 -12.40 1.62
N LYS A 174 -2.02 -13.37 1.25
CA LYS A 174 -1.70 -14.79 1.08
C LYS A 174 -1.43 -15.11 -0.38
N ALA A 175 -0.99 -16.34 -0.65
CA ALA A 175 -0.81 -16.83 -2.01
C ALA A 175 -2.10 -16.70 -2.86
N ASN A 176 -1.96 -16.73 -4.18
CA ASN A 176 -3.09 -16.67 -5.13
C ASN A 176 -3.96 -15.41 -4.98
N ASN A 177 -3.38 -14.27 -4.62
CA ASN A 177 -4.07 -12.99 -4.42
C ASN A 177 -5.25 -13.09 -3.44
N GLN A 178 -5.13 -13.95 -2.42
CA GLN A 178 -6.09 -14.00 -1.32
C GLN A 178 -5.67 -13.03 -0.23
N VAL A 179 -6.66 -12.37 0.37
CA VAL A 179 -6.49 -11.54 1.55
C VAL A 179 -7.36 -12.09 2.68
N GLU A 180 -6.78 -12.10 3.86
CA GLU A 180 -7.45 -12.44 5.11
C GLU A 180 -7.35 -11.24 6.04
N VAL A 181 -8.46 -10.82 6.60
CA VAL A 181 -8.57 -9.70 7.54
C VAL A 181 -9.20 -10.24 8.80
N ASN A 182 -8.50 -10.08 9.92
CA ASN A 182 -8.96 -10.42 11.26
C ASN A 182 -8.79 -9.17 12.12
N ALA A 183 -9.87 -8.42 12.32
CA ALA A 183 -9.84 -7.17 13.04
C ALA A 183 -11.03 -7.03 13.99
N LYS A 184 -10.93 -6.07 14.88
CA LYS A 184 -11.99 -5.65 15.79
C LYS A 184 -11.98 -4.14 15.93
N ILE A 185 -13.16 -3.57 16.13
CA ILE A 185 -13.35 -2.14 16.35
C ILE A 185 -14.00 -1.97 17.72
N ARG A 186 -13.27 -1.41 18.68
CA ARG A 186 -13.82 -1.03 19.98
C ARG A 186 -14.38 0.39 19.89
N GLN A 187 -15.55 0.61 20.45
CA GLN A 187 -16.14 1.95 20.47
C GLN A 187 -15.27 2.91 21.29
N THR A 188 -15.02 4.12 20.77
CA THR A 188 -14.26 5.18 21.45
C THR A 188 -15.08 6.47 21.46
N GLU A 189 -14.75 7.40 22.36
CA GLU A 189 -15.41 8.72 22.44
C GLU A 189 -15.12 9.61 21.22
N GLN A 190 -14.04 9.33 20.49
CA GLN A 190 -13.58 10.11 19.34
C GLN A 190 -14.12 9.58 18.01
N GLN A 191 -14.87 8.47 18.02
CA GLN A 191 -15.47 7.93 16.81
C GLN A 191 -16.58 8.83 16.26
N PRO A 192 -16.70 8.95 14.93
CA PRO A 192 -17.86 9.57 14.31
C PRO A 192 -19.15 8.81 14.68
N GLN A 193 -20.24 9.54 14.96
CA GLN A 193 -21.54 8.91 15.26
C GLN A 193 -22.02 7.99 14.12
N SER A 194 -21.72 8.33 12.87
CA SER A 194 -22.03 7.49 11.71
C SER A 194 -21.36 6.12 11.79
N LEU A 195 -20.10 6.07 12.28
CA LEU A 195 -19.39 4.81 12.47
C LEU A 195 -20.05 3.98 13.57
N VAL A 196 -20.38 4.59 14.72
CA VAL A 196 -21.05 3.89 15.83
C VAL A 196 -22.37 3.25 15.38
N GLN A 197 -23.16 3.96 14.58
CA GLN A 197 -24.40 3.44 13.99
C GLN A 197 -24.12 2.32 12.98
N ALA A 198 -23.08 2.46 12.15
CA ALA A 198 -22.70 1.45 11.18
C ALA A 198 -22.23 0.14 11.83
N LEU A 199 -21.55 0.22 12.97
CA LEU A 199 -21.04 -0.96 13.70
C LEU A 199 -22.17 -1.92 14.10
N GLN A 200 -23.38 -1.41 14.33
CA GLN A 200 -24.55 -2.24 14.65
C GLN A 200 -24.99 -3.15 13.50
N PHE A 201 -24.64 -2.80 12.25
CA PHE A 201 -24.98 -3.59 11.07
C PHE A 201 -23.95 -4.67 10.73
N ILE A 202 -22.70 -4.56 11.20
CA ILE A 202 -21.67 -5.58 10.96
C ILE A 202 -21.78 -6.77 11.92
N GLY A 203 -22.51 -6.64 13.02
CA GLY A 203 -22.78 -7.73 13.95
C GLY A 203 -23.00 -7.25 15.38
N LYS A 204 -22.93 -8.22 16.31
CA LYS A 204 -22.95 -7.95 17.75
C LYS A 204 -21.53 -7.76 18.27
N PRO A 205 -21.32 -6.89 19.27
CA PRO A 205 -20.03 -6.82 19.94
C PRO A 205 -19.72 -8.12 20.68
N ASP A 206 -18.44 -8.42 20.85
CA ASP A 206 -17.94 -9.51 21.68
C ASP A 206 -18.07 -9.19 23.19
N SER A 207 -17.59 -10.09 24.05
CA SER A 207 -17.63 -9.91 25.51
C SER A 207 -16.82 -8.72 26.01
N THR A 208 -15.96 -8.13 25.17
CA THR A 208 -15.17 -6.94 25.48
C THR A 208 -15.80 -5.65 24.95
N GLY A 209 -16.96 -5.75 24.28
CA GLY A 209 -17.62 -4.62 23.64
C GLY A 209 -17.04 -4.27 22.26
N ALA A 210 -16.16 -5.10 21.70
CA ALA A 210 -15.55 -4.86 20.40
C ALA A 210 -16.33 -5.56 19.27
N TYR A 211 -16.49 -4.87 18.14
CA TYR A 211 -17.19 -5.41 16.97
C TYR A 211 -16.19 -6.12 16.05
N PRO A 212 -16.33 -7.43 15.80
CA PRO A 212 -15.42 -8.16 14.93
C PRO A 212 -15.61 -7.78 13.46
N VAL A 213 -14.50 -7.65 12.73
CA VAL A 213 -14.44 -7.36 11.30
C VAL A 213 -13.55 -8.43 10.67
N ASN A 214 -14.19 -9.42 10.07
CA ASN A 214 -13.51 -10.55 9.45
C ASN A 214 -13.82 -10.62 7.96
N TYR A 215 -12.80 -10.84 7.15
CA TYR A 215 -12.94 -11.05 5.71
C TYR A 215 -11.90 -12.06 5.23
N SER A 216 -12.32 -12.98 4.37
CA SER A 216 -11.40 -13.88 3.66
C SER A 216 -11.88 -14.03 2.24
N GLY A 217 -11.03 -13.68 1.28
CA GLY A 217 -11.41 -13.69 -0.14
C GLY A 217 -10.31 -13.17 -1.05
N PRO A 218 -10.59 -13.04 -2.36
CA PRO A 218 -9.65 -12.40 -3.28
C PRO A 218 -9.46 -10.92 -2.93
N ILE A 219 -8.32 -10.33 -3.30
CA ILE A 219 -8.10 -8.89 -3.18
C ILE A 219 -9.21 -8.15 -3.95
N PRO A 220 -9.98 -7.26 -3.30
CA PRO A 220 -11.05 -6.56 -3.99
C PRO A 220 -10.54 -5.69 -5.16
N GLY A 221 -11.14 -5.86 -6.34
CA GLY A 221 -10.85 -5.03 -7.51
C GLY A 221 -9.67 -5.50 -8.37
N LEU A 222 -9.09 -6.67 -8.08
CA LEU A 222 -8.18 -7.41 -8.96
C LEU A 222 -8.89 -8.56 -9.68
#